data_AF-A0A7H0FN57-F1
#
_entry.id   AF-A0A7H0FN57-F1
#
_cell.length_a   1.000
_cell.length_b   1.000
_cell.length_c   1.000
_cell.angle_alpha   90.00
_cell.angle_beta   90.00
_cell.angle_gamma   90.00
#
_symmetry.space_group_name_H-M   'P 1'
#
loop_
_entity.id
_entity.type
_entity.pdbx_description
1 polymer ?
#
loop_
_entity_poly.entity_id
_entity_poly.type
_entity_poly.pdbx_seq_one_letter_code
_entity_poly.pdbx_strand_id
1 'polypeptide(L)'
;MYPEFDKDTITDELRDIKHLLFFLQEVFASLQREKIDYENGKKNSDKILAYETSRCIDQMVTLQYLVSKKVNALAEMFNECV
;
A
#
# COMPACT_ATOMS: atom_id res chain seq x y z
N MET A 1 -2.16 16.18 33.85
CA MET A 1 -2.72 16.63 32.57
C MET A 1 -2.31 15.57 31.58
N TYR A 2 -3.23 14.66 31.22
CA TYR A 2 -2.94 13.68 30.16
C TYR A 2 -2.77 14.47 28.86
N PRO A 3 -1.79 14.14 28.00
CA PRO A 3 -1.72 14.75 26.68
C PRO A 3 -3.07 14.53 26.00
N GLU A 4 -3.71 15.63 25.63
CA GLU A 4 -4.98 15.59 24.93
C GLU A 4 -4.69 14.95 23.58
N PHE A 5 -5.24 13.75 23.39
CA PHE A 5 -5.00 12.92 22.21
C PHE A 5 -5.52 13.69 20.99
N ASP A 6 -4.62 14.17 20.13
CA ASP A 6 -4.99 14.94 18.93
C ASP A 6 -5.69 14.03 17.92
N LYS A 7 -7.00 13.92 18.12
CA LYS A 7 -7.90 13.09 17.33
C LYS A 7 -7.91 13.50 15.86
N ASP A 8 -7.68 14.77 15.56
CA ASP A 8 -7.69 15.27 14.19
C ASP A 8 -6.43 14.78 13.46
N THR A 9 -5.25 14.92 14.07
CA THR A 9 -3.99 14.38 13.53
C THR A 9 -4.09 12.86 13.29
N ILE A 10 -4.64 12.09 14.23
CA ILE A 10 -4.77 10.64 14.06
C ILE A 10 -5.76 10.28 12.95
N THR A 11 -6.85 11.03 12.85
CA THR A 11 -7.84 10.82 11.79
C THR A 11 -7.25 11.08 10.41
N ASP A 12 -6.42 12.12 10.28
CA ASP A 12 -5.73 12.44 9.03
C ASP A 12 -4.65 11.40 8.68
N GLU A 13 -3.86 10.94 9.65
CA GLU A 13 -2.87 9.88 9.46
C GLU A 13 -3.51 8.55 9.01
N LEU A 14 -4.64 8.17 9.62
CA LEU A 14 -5.42 6.99 9.21
C LEU A 14 -6.02 7.16 7.80
N ARG A 15 -6.45 8.38 7.44
CA ARG A 15 -6.95 8.69 6.09
C ARG A 15 -5.84 8.50 5.06
N ASP A 16 -4.64 9.00 5.34
CA ASP A 16 -3.48 8.83 4.46
C ASP A 16 -3.12 7.35 4.26
N ILE A 17 -3.08 6.57 5.35
CA ILE A 17 -2.85 5.12 5.27
C ILE A 17 -3.90 4.45 4.40
N LYS A 18 -5.18 4.80 4.56
CA LYS A 18 -6.26 4.26 3.73
C LYS A 18 -6.06 4.58 2.24
N HIS A 19 -5.64 5.80 1.91
CA HIS A 19 -5.34 6.17 0.53
C HIS A 19 -4.15 5.38 -0.04
N LEU A 20 -3.07 5.22 0.72
CA LEU A 20 -1.91 4.42 0.30
C LEU A 20 -2.28 2.94 0.07
N LEU A 21 -3.09 2.37 0.95
CA LEU A 21 -3.60 1.00 0.80
C LEU A 21 -4.50 0.84 -0.41
N PHE A 22 -5.33 1.84 -0.74
CA PHE A 22 -6.12 1.84 -1.96
C PHE A 22 -5.24 1.77 -3.22
N PHE A 23 -4.19 2.59 -3.31
CA PHE A 23 -3.26 2.52 -4.44
C PHE A 23 -2.54 1.17 -4.53
N LEU A 24 -2.15 0.60 -3.39
CA LEU A 24 -1.52 -0.71 -3.35
C LEU A 24 -2.48 -1.81 -3.86
N GLN A 25 -3.75 -1.73 -3.47
CA GLN A 25 -4.79 -2.64 -3.94
C GLN A 25 -4.99 -2.54 -5.46
N GLU A 26 -4.98 -1.34 -6.03
CA GLU A 26 -5.10 -1.15 -7.49
C GLU A 26 -3.94 -1.80 -8.26
N VAL A 27 -2.71 -1.68 -7.73
CA VAL A 27 -1.53 -2.33 -8.32
C VAL A 27 -1.69 -3.86 -8.29
N PHE A 28 -2.12 -4.42 -7.16
CA PHE A 28 -2.37 -5.87 -7.05
C PHE A 28 -3.49 -6.34 -7.96
N ALA A 29 -4.59 -5.60 -8.05
CA ALA A 29 -5.71 -5.94 -8.93
C ALA A 29 -5.28 -6.00 -10.40
N SER A 30 -4.39 -5.08 -10.82
CA SER A 30 -3.83 -5.11 -12.17
C SER A 30 -2.98 -6.36 -12.40
N LEU A 31 -2.04 -6.67 -11.50
CA LEU A 31 -1.19 -7.86 -11.61
C LEU A 31 -2.00 -9.16 -11.56
N GLN A 32 -3.09 -9.19 -10.78
CA GLN A 32 -3.96 -10.36 -10.68
C GLN A 32 -4.67 -10.64 -12.02
N ARG A 33 -5.08 -9.61 -12.76
CA ARG A 33 -5.65 -9.79 -14.11
C ARG A 33 -4.64 -10.40 -15.07
N GLU A 34 -3.41 -9.88 -15.10
CA GLU A 34 -2.36 -10.40 -15.97
C GLU A 34 -1.94 -11.83 -15.60
N LYS A 35 -1.93 -12.14 -14.30
CA LYS A 35 -1.70 -13.50 -13.80
C LYS A 35 -2.78 -14.46 -14.32
N ILE A 36 -4.06 -14.10 -14.22
CA ILE A 36 -5.17 -14.92 -14.72
C ILE A 36 -5.02 -15.17 -16.23
N ASP A 37 -4.63 -14.15 -16.99
CA ASP A 37 -4.39 -14.27 -18.43
C ASP A 37 -3.23 -15.21 -18.77
N TYR A 38 -2.17 -15.17 -17.96
CA TYR A 38 -1.06 -16.11 -18.02
C TYR A 38 -1.48 -17.55 -17.69
N GLU A 39 -2.20 -17.75 -16.59
CA GLU A 39 -2.69 -19.07 -16.16
C GLU A 39 -3.65 -19.70 -17.18
N ASN A 40 -4.42 -18.87 -17.91
CA ASN A 40 -5.28 -19.31 -19.00
C ASN A 40 -4.54 -19.55 -20.33
N GLY A 41 -3.22 -19.38 -20.37
CA GLY A 41 -2.42 -19.62 -21.57
C GLY A 41 -2.69 -18.63 -22.72
N LYS A 42 -3.14 -17.40 -22.41
CA LYS A 42 -3.33 -16.39 -23.46
C LYS A 42 -2.00 -16.07 -24.15
N LYS A 43 -2.06 -15.81 -25.45
CA LYS A 43 -0.87 -15.51 -26.26
C LYS A 43 -0.12 -14.29 -25.71
N ASN A 44 1.20 -14.39 -25.56
CA ASN A 44 2.11 -13.34 -25.05
C ASN A 44 1.87 -12.91 -23.59
N SER A 45 1.02 -13.61 -22.84
CA SER A 45 0.71 -13.28 -21.45
C SER A 45 1.92 -13.35 -20.52
N ASP A 46 2.88 -14.23 -20.81
CA ASP A 46 4.16 -14.34 -20.13
C ASP A 46 4.96 -13.02 -20.18
N LYS A 47 5.04 -12.41 -21.36
CA LYS A 47 5.76 -11.14 -21.58
C LYS A 47 5.04 -9.97 -20.94
N ILE A 48 3.70 -9.94 -21.04
CA ILE A 48 2.89 -8.89 -20.43
C ILE A 48 3.00 -8.96 -18.91
N LEU A 49 2.86 -10.15 -18.33
CA LEU A 49 3.01 -10.34 -16.88
C LEU A 49 4.40 -9.95 -16.39
N ALA A 50 5.46 -10.30 -17.11
CA ALA A 50 6.83 -9.90 -16.78
C ALA A 50 7.02 -8.38 -16.81
N TYR A 51 6.50 -7.72 -17.86
CA TYR A 51 6.54 -6.27 -17.99
C TYR A 51 5.78 -5.57 -16.86
N GLU A 52 4.54 -5.99 -16.60
CA GLU A 52 3.70 -5.39 -15.56
C GLU A 52 4.27 -5.64 -14.15
N THR A 53 4.83 -6.83 -13.90
CA THR A 53 5.53 -7.11 -12.64
C THR A 53 6.72 -6.18 -12.45
N SER A 54 7.55 -5.99 -13.48
CA SER A 54 8.70 -5.08 -13.43
C SER A 54 8.27 -3.63 -13.21
N ARG A 55 7.19 -3.19 -13.88
CA ARG A 55 6.66 -1.82 -13.78
C ARG A 55 6.11 -1.51 -12.39
N CYS A 56 5.47 -2.50 -11.76
CA CYS A 56 4.76 -2.32 -10.49
C CYS A 56 5.65 -2.49 -9.26
N ILE A 57 6.81 -3.16 -9.37
CA ILE A 57 7.62 -3.52 -8.19
C ILE A 57 8.08 -2.28 -7.41
N ASP A 58 8.54 -1.24 -8.09
CA ASP A 58 9.01 0.00 -7.46
C ASP A 58 7.87 0.74 -6.77
N GLN A 59 6.68 0.71 -7.38
CA GLN A 59 5.47 1.31 -6.81
C GLN A 59 5.05 0.56 -5.54
N MET A 60 5.07 -0.77 -5.56
CA MET A 60 4.72 -1.61 -4.41
C MET A 60 5.68 -1.39 -3.24
N VAL A 61 7.00 -1.36 -3.50
CA VAL A 61 8.01 -1.11 -2.47
C VAL A 61 7.83 0.29 -1.86
N THR A 62 7.59 1.30 -2.71
CA THR A 62 7.36 2.68 -2.26
C THR A 62 6.11 2.78 -1.40
N LEU A 63 4.98 2.21 -1.84
CA LEU A 63 3.73 2.23 -1.09
C LEU A 63 3.83 1.48 0.23
N GLN A 64 4.48 0.31 0.23
CA GLN A 64 4.73 -0.45 1.45
C GLN A 64 5.56 0.36 2.46
N TYR A 65 6.64 0.99 2.01
CA TYR A 65 7.47 1.85 2.86
C TYR A 65 6.67 3.02 3.46
N LEU A 66 5.86 3.71 2.65
CA LEU A 66 5.04 4.83 3.12
C LEU A 66 4.00 4.40 4.15
N VAL A 67 3.32 3.27 3.92
CA VAL A 67 2.37 2.70 4.90
C VAL A 67 3.09 2.34 6.19
N SER A 68 4.23 1.64 6.13
CA SER A 68 5.00 1.29 7.32
C SER A 68 5.46 2.52 8.10
N LYS A 69 5.94 3.57 7.41
CA LYS A 69 6.35 4.82 8.03
C LYS A 69 5.18 5.48 8.78
N LYS A 70 4.01 5.56 8.15
CA LYS A 70 2.79 6.14 8.74
C LYS A 70 2.29 5.34 9.94
N VAL A 71 2.27 4.01 9.83
CA VAL A 71 1.89 3.11 10.94
C VAL A 71 2.83 3.25 12.13
N ASN A 72 4.15 3.34 11.89
CA ASN A 72 5.13 3.52 12.95
C ASN A 72 4.97 4.88 13.64
N ALA A 73 4.74 5.96 12.88
CA ALA A 73 4.49 7.29 13.44
C ALA A 73 3.25 7.28 14.35
N LEU A 74 2.15 6.64 13.92
CA LEU A 74 0.98 6.45 14.77
C LEU A 74 1.34 5.66 16.04
N ALA A 75 2.07 4.56 15.94
CA ALA A 75 2.47 3.75 17.09
C ALA A 75 3.32 4.54 18.09
N GLU A 76 4.24 5.39 17.62
CA GLU A 76 5.02 6.31 18.47
C GLU A 76 4.12 7.29 19.21
N MET A 77 3.15 7.92 18.52
CA MET A 77 2.17 8.82 19.16
C MET A 77 1.36 8.12 20.27
N PHE A 78 0.98 6.85 20.06
CA PHE A 78 0.29 6.06 21.09
C PHE A 78 1.22 5.73 22.27
N ASN A 79 2.49 5.38 22.02
CA ASN A 79 3.46 5.02 23.06
C ASN A 79 3.92 6.23 23.89
N GLU A 80 3.99 7.43 23.30
CA GLU A 80 4.29 8.68 24.02
C GLU A 80 3.12 9.20 24.87
N CYS A 81 1.94 8.58 24.74
CA CYS A 81 0.72 8.92 25.47
C CYS A 81 0.44 8.00 26.69
N VAL A 82 1.31 7.03 26.97
CA VAL A 82 1.29 6.14 28.16
C VAL A 82 2.33 6.61 29.18
#